data_AF-C9MRS4-F1
#
_entry.id   AF-C9MRS4-F1
#
_cell.length_a   1.000
_cell.length_b   1.000
_cell.length_c   1.000
_cell.angle_alpha   90.00
_cell.angle_beta   90.00
_cell.angle_gamma   90.00
#
_symmetry.space_group_name_H-M   'P 1'
#
loop_
_entity.id
_entity.type
_entity.pdbx_description
1 polymer ?
#
loop_
_entity_poly.entity_id
_entity_poly.type
_entity_poly.pdbx_seq_one_letter_code
_entity_poly.pdbx_strand_id
1 'polypeptide(L)'
;MSHSYTYDPLYRLASATGTYAGANNKTASYTLAMGYDNMHRITSKKQHLSQTGVQFEGTLNAGYDLTYTYQKGDGKKFRLDNVRDINYRTEETPTDSTTINNGHKYEYDLNGNLVYINTSRVKRDGKEDDKASEQKYKWDEENRLLAADENGFVSNYWYDADGERTVKTSGENEAIYVNSEFSGGNTGTARFSLYVSPYLVAGQGGKYTKHIYVGSQRIVSKLGDLASYGADPRRIPYAGNEADGLTVDYKKNMASSCRLSRKIIVPLTSHTTVRTMTTM
;
A
#
# COMPACT_ATOMS: atom_id res chain seq x y z
N MET A 1 -3.87 26.69 9.42
CA MET A 1 -3.44 25.43 10.03
C MET A 1 -1.96 25.56 10.35
N SER A 2 -1.54 25.19 11.56
CA SER A 2 -0.15 25.30 12.01
C SER A 2 0.34 23.95 12.53
N HIS A 3 1.61 23.64 12.30
CA HIS A 3 2.26 22.44 12.79
C HIS A 3 3.63 22.80 13.38
N SER A 4 3.94 22.24 14.54
CA SER A 4 5.23 22.41 15.21
C SER A 4 5.81 21.04 15.54
N TYR A 5 7.12 20.90 15.36
CA TYR A 5 7.86 19.66 15.61
C TYR A 5 9.05 19.96 16.50
N THR A 6 9.30 19.12 17.48
CA THR A 6 10.53 19.17 18.29
C THR A 6 11.29 17.87 18.14
N TYR A 7 12.61 17.96 18.25
CA TYR A 7 13.51 16.83 18.08
C TYR A 7 14.39 16.70 19.31
N ASP A 8 14.76 15.47 19.64
CA ASP A 8 15.78 15.21 20.65
C ASP A 8 17.19 15.53 20.10
N PRO A 9 18.26 15.47 20.92
CA PRO A 9 19.63 15.75 20.46
C PRO A 9 20.16 14.82 19.35
N LEU A 10 19.47 13.72 19.07
CA LEU A 10 19.80 12.76 18.00
C LEU A 10 18.92 12.95 16.76
N TYR A 11 18.21 14.09 16.67
CA TYR A 11 17.31 14.45 15.58
C TYR A 11 16.14 13.47 15.39
N ARG A 12 15.73 12.76 16.44
CA ARG A 12 14.50 11.95 16.43
C ARG A 12 13.33 12.82 16.87
N LEU A 13 12.18 12.64 16.22
CA LEU A 13 10.96 13.39 16.56
C LEU A 13 10.60 13.14 18.03
N ALA A 14 10.66 14.16 18.87
CA ALA A 14 10.32 14.06 20.30
C ALA A 14 8.84 14.43 20.54
N SER A 15 8.38 15.49 19.89
CA SER A 15 6.96 15.85 19.91
C SER A 15 6.50 16.51 18.62
N ALA A 16 5.20 16.40 18.35
CA ALA A 16 4.54 17.15 17.29
C ALA A 16 3.24 17.75 17.81
N THR A 17 2.93 18.97 17.40
CA THR A 17 1.61 19.58 17.63
C THR A 17 1.05 20.09 16.32
N GLY A 18 -0.28 20.08 16.22
CA GLY A 18 -0.97 20.69 15.10
C GLY A 18 -2.24 21.36 15.55
N THR A 19 -2.56 22.50 14.94
CA THR A 19 -3.80 23.23 15.19
C THR A 19 -4.48 23.63 13.88
N TYR A 20 -5.79 23.54 13.91
CA TYR A 20 -6.68 23.95 12.85
C TYR A 20 -7.77 24.83 13.45
N ALA A 21 -7.93 26.01 12.88
CA ALA A 21 -9.07 26.89 13.11
C ALA A 21 -9.82 27.00 11.78
N GLY A 22 -11.06 26.50 11.77
CA GLY A 22 -11.99 26.56 10.65
C GLY A 22 -13.06 27.63 10.84
N ALA A 23 -13.99 27.72 9.89
CA ALA A 23 -15.15 28.59 9.99
C ALA A 23 -16.08 28.18 11.16
N ASN A 24 -16.94 29.10 11.60
CA ASN A 24 -17.96 28.87 12.63
C ASN A 24 -17.40 28.31 13.95
N ASN A 25 -16.26 28.85 14.41
CA ASN A 25 -15.58 28.45 15.65
C ASN A 25 -15.18 26.97 15.71
N LYS A 26 -15.10 26.27 14.57
CA LYS A 26 -14.64 24.88 14.52
C LYS A 26 -13.14 24.83 14.74
N THR A 27 -12.70 24.08 15.73
CA THR A 27 -11.27 23.91 16.02
C THR A 27 -10.89 22.44 16.08
N ALA A 28 -9.67 22.13 15.69
CA ALA A 28 -9.07 20.83 15.96
C ALA A 28 -7.61 21.02 16.37
N SER A 29 -7.15 20.19 17.30
CA SER A 29 -5.75 20.17 17.71
C SER A 29 -5.29 18.75 17.98
N TYR A 30 -4.01 18.50 17.75
CA TYR A 30 -3.38 17.27 18.23
C TYR A 30 -2.05 17.56 18.91
N THR A 31 -1.68 16.67 19.82
CA THR A 31 -0.34 16.54 20.38
C THR A 31 0.13 15.10 20.20
N LEU A 32 1.41 14.93 19.89
CA LEU A 32 2.10 13.66 19.78
C LEU A 32 3.37 13.75 20.63
N ALA A 33 3.61 12.75 21.46
CA ALA A 33 4.86 12.56 22.19
C ALA A 33 5.46 11.18 21.86
N MET A 34 6.76 11.18 21.57
CA MET A 34 7.53 9.98 21.22
C MET A 34 8.57 9.70 22.32
N GLY A 35 8.76 8.43 22.66
CA GLY A 35 9.83 7.97 23.53
C GLY A 35 10.72 6.98 22.79
N TYR A 36 12.01 7.01 23.09
CA TYR A 36 13.00 6.11 22.52
C TYR A 36 13.94 5.60 23.59
N ASP A 37 14.57 4.45 23.34
CA ASP A 37 15.70 3.98 24.12
C ASP A 37 17.05 4.30 23.45
N ASN A 38 18.12 3.87 24.12
CA ASN A 38 19.51 4.02 23.65
C ASN A 38 19.84 3.19 22.40
N MET A 39 18.98 2.25 22.01
CA MET A 39 19.10 1.48 20.77
C MET A 39 18.27 2.10 19.64
N HIS A 40 17.74 3.31 19.82
CA HIS A 40 16.90 4.04 18.86
C HIS A 40 15.57 3.36 18.55
N ARG A 41 15.11 2.45 19.42
CA ARG A 41 13.81 1.81 19.30
C ARG A 41 12.75 2.70 19.94
N ILE A 42 11.55 2.72 19.38
CA ILE A 42 10.42 3.48 19.94
C ILE A 42 9.94 2.73 21.18
N THR A 43 9.90 3.38 22.34
CA THR A 43 9.41 2.79 23.60
C THR A 43 8.02 3.29 23.98
N SER A 44 7.67 4.50 23.54
CA SER A 44 6.32 5.05 23.72
C SER A 44 5.88 5.90 22.56
N LYS A 45 4.59 5.88 22.25
CA LYS A 45 3.95 6.81 21.30
C LYS A 45 2.59 7.22 21.84
N LYS A 46 2.45 8.48 22.20
CA LYS A 46 1.22 9.01 22.79
C LYS A 46 0.64 10.10 21.92
N GLN A 47 -0.59 9.95 21.48
CA GLN A 47 -1.28 10.96 20.72
C GLN A 47 -2.59 11.34 21.41
N HIS A 48 -2.85 12.64 21.49
CA HIS A 48 -4.12 13.19 21.91
C HIS A 48 -4.63 14.15 20.83
N LEU A 49 -5.89 13.99 20.46
CA LEU A 49 -6.64 14.81 19.52
C LEU A 49 -7.85 15.40 20.24
N SER A 50 -8.11 16.69 20.03
CA SER A 50 -9.32 17.37 20.46
C SER A 50 -9.96 18.09 19.27
N GLN A 51 -11.26 17.90 19.08
CA GLN A 51 -12.04 18.53 18.00
C GLN A 51 -13.31 19.17 18.56
N THR A 52 -13.52 20.46 18.32
CA THR A 52 -14.68 21.21 18.84
C THR A 52 -15.56 21.68 17.69
N GLY A 53 -16.86 21.39 17.75
CA GLY A 53 -17.86 21.85 16.77
C GLY A 53 -17.71 21.25 15.37
N VAL A 54 -16.83 20.27 15.17
CA VAL A 54 -16.53 19.72 13.82
C VAL A 54 -17.68 18.86 13.32
N GLN A 55 -18.11 17.88 14.12
CA GLN A 55 -19.07 16.84 13.75
C GLN A 55 -20.38 16.89 14.56
N PHE A 56 -20.35 17.51 15.74
CA PHE A 56 -21.50 17.74 16.63
C PHE A 56 -21.21 18.97 17.52
N GLU A 57 -22.22 19.47 18.23
CA GLU A 57 -22.06 20.51 19.24
C GLU A 57 -21.39 19.93 20.49
N GLY A 58 -20.13 20.30 20.73
CA GLY A 58 -19.32 19.77 21.82
C GLY A 58 -17.86 19.59 21.42
N THR A 59 -17.10 18.90 22.27
CA THR A 59 -15.70 18.55 22.03
C THR A 59 -15.53 17.05 22.02
N LEU A 60 -14.92 16.52 20.97
CA LEU A 60 -14.50 15.14 20.87
C LEU A 60 -13.02 15.03 21.24
N ASN A 61 -12.70 14.17 22.20
CA ASN A 61 -11.36 13.77 22.56
C ASN A 61 -11.09 12.35 22.03
N ALA A 62 -10.00 12.17 21.31
CA ALA A 62 -9.58 10.85 20.83
C ALA A 62 -8.06 10.72 20.92
N GLY A 63 -7.57 9.51 21.08
CA GLY A 63 -6.13 9.31 21.19
C GLY A 63 -5.73 7.91 21.56
N TYR A 64 -4.44 7.74 21.74
CA TYR A 64 -3.84 6.49 22.17
C TYR A 64 -2.56 6.72 22.98
N ASP A 65 -2.24 5.76 23.83
CA ASP A 65 -0.96 5.60 24.51
C ASP A 65 -0.42 4.20 24.20
N LEU A 66 0.60 4.16 23.35
CA LEU A 66 1.27 2.92 22.95
C LEU A 66 2.56 2.76 23.75
N THR A 67 2.70 1.63 24.44
CA THR A 67 3.94 1.23 25.11
C THR A 67 4.53 0.02 24.42
N TYR A 68 5.77 0.15 23.94
CA TYR A 68 6.44 -0.87 23.14
C TYR A 68 7.50 -1.60 23.96
N THR A 69 7.54 -2.91 23.81
CA THR A 69 8.58 -3.77 24.37
C THR A 69 9.18 -4.63 23.27
N TYR A 70 10.44 -4.99 23.45
CA TYR A 70 11.22 -5.71 22.45
C TYR A 70 11.84 -6.96 23.06
N GLN A 71 12.09 -7.96 22.22
CA GLN A 71 12.73 -9.20 22.64
C GLN A 71 14.15 -8.93 23.14
N LYS A 72 14.58 -9.67 24.19
CA LYS A 72 15.87 -9.43 24.86
C LYS A 72 17.03 -10.24 24.27
N GLY A 73 16.74 -11.31 23.53
CA GLY A 73 17.76 -12.21 22.97
C GLY A 73 18.69 -11.53 21.96
N ASP A 74 19.93 -12.01 21.86
CA ASP A 74 20.88 -11.52 20.87
C ASP A 74 20.35 -11.76 19.45
N GLY A 75 20.56 -10.78 18.56
CA GLY A 75 19.95 -10.74 17.22
C GLY A 75 18.43 -10.48 17.20
N LYS A 76 17.77 -10.36 18.36
CA LYS A 76 16.31 -10.15 18.47
C LYS A 76 15.90 -8.80 19.03
N LYS A 77 16.86 -7.94 19.40
CA LYS A 77 16.63 -6.65 20.06
C LYS A 77 15.76 -5.68 19.25
N PHE A 78 15.62 -5.86 17.93
CA PHE A 78 14.74 -5.03 17.09
C PHE A 78 13.40 -5.71 16.74
N ARG A 79 13.11 -6.88 17.33
CA ARG A 79 11.83 -7.59 17.19
C ARG A 79 10.90 -7.14 18.31
N LEU A 80 9.71 -6.66 17.96
CA LEU A 80 8.69 -6.33 18.95
C LEU A 80 8.35 -7.59 19.73
N ASP A 81 8.13 -7.44 21.02
CA ASP A 81 7.64 -8.53 21.87
C ASP A 81 6.15 -8.31 22.14
N ASN A 82 5.85 -7.17 22.77
CA ASN A 82 4.50 -6.74 23.05
C ASN A 82 4.32 -5.24 22.82
N VAL A 83 3.11 -4.85 22.41
CA VAL A 83 2.65 -3.45 22.42
C VAL A 83 1.38 -3.37 23.25
N ARG A 84 1.41 -2.59 24.33
CA ARG A 84 0.20 -2.21 25.06
C ARG A 84 -0.40 -0.99 24.39
N ASP A 85 -1.66 -1.08 24.03
CA ASP A 85 -2.42 -0.03 23.34
C ASP A 85 -3.60 0.41 24.21
N ILE A 86 -3.50 1.62 24.76
CA ILE A 86 -4.59 2.26 25.50
C ILE A 86 -5.19 3.35 24.62
N ASN A 87 -6.34 3.08 24.03
CA ASN A 87 -7.00 3.94 23.05
C ASN A 87 -8.37 4.40 23.54
N TYR A 88 -8.76 5.62 23.18
CA TYR A 88 -10.02 6.23 23.63
C TYR A 88 -10.63 7.12 22.56
N ARG A 89 -11.95 7.28 22.66
CA ARG A 89 -12.76 8.22 21.88
C ARG A 89 -13.99 8.59 22.72
N THR A 90 -14.02 9.81 23.22
CA THR A 90 -15.04 10.27 24.19
C THR A 90 -15.30 11.77 24.04
N GLU A 91 -16.49 12.20 24.44
CA GLU A 91 -16.86 13.63 24.51
C GLU A 91 -16.41 14.27 25.84
N GLU A 92 -16.08 13.43 26.82
CA GLU A 92 -15.60 13.85 28.14
C GLU A 92 -14.06 13.89 28.19
N THR A 93 -13.51 14.32 29.32
CA THR A 93 -12.07 14.16 29.57
C THR A 93 -11.75 12.66 29.66
N PRO A 94 -10.74 12.15 28.92
CA PRO A 94 -10.39 10.74 28.97
C PRO A 94 -10.05 10.28 30.40
N THR A 95 -10.75 9.24 30.85
CA THR A 95 -10.51 8.52 32.12
C THR A 95 -10.26 7.05 31.82
N ASP A 96 -9.69 6.30 32.78
CA ASP A 96 -9.43 4.86 32.61
C ASP A 96 -10.68 4.08 32.16
N SER A 97 -11.88 4.45 32.62
CA SER A 97 -13.15 3.79 32.25
C SER A 97 -13.62 4.07 30.81
N THR A 98 -13.04 5.08 30.15
CA THR A 98 -13.31 5.43 28.74
C THR A 98 -12.24 4.91 27.78
N THR A 99 -11.23 4.20 28.31
CA THR A 99 -10.17 3.60 27.51
C THR A 99 -10.48 2.15 27.16
N ILE A 100 -10.00 1.74 25.98
CA ILE A 100 -9.90 0.35 25.56
C ILE A 100 -8.44 -0.04 25.76
N ASN A 101 -8.19 -1.16 26.42
CA ASN A 101 -6.84 -1.66 26.68
C ASN A 101 -6.62 -2.93 25.85
N ASN A 102 -5.88 -2.81 24.76
CA ASN A 102 -5.47 -3.94 23.94
C ASN A 102 -4.02 -4.31 24.22
N GLY A 103 -3.71 -5.60 24.12
CA GLY A 103 -2.35 -6.13 24.15
C GLY A 103 -2.02 -6.80 22.83
N HIS A 104 -1.05 -6.28 22.08
CA HIS A 104 -0.55 -6.93 20.87
C HIS A 104 0.69 -7.75 21.21
N LYS A 105 0.67 -9.04 20.91
CA LYS A 105 1.81 -9.95 21.06
C LYS A 105 2.31 -10.40 19.69
N TYR A 106 3.62 -10.36 19.50
CA TYR A 106 4.27 -10.62 18.21
C TYR A 106 5.12 -11.88 18.25
N GLU A 107 4.99 -12.72 17.23
CA GLU A 107 5.78 -13.94 17.09
C GLU A 107 6.48 -13.99 15.73
N TYR A 108 7.67 -14.60 15.71
CA TYR A 108 8.57 -14.61 14.57
C TYR A 108 9.09 -16.02 14.32
N ASP A 109 9.40 -16.33 13.07
CA ASP A 109 10.16 -17.54 12.74
C ASP A 109 11.66 -17.41 13.08
N LEU A 110 12.43 -18.45 12.76
CA LEU A 110 13.87 -18.50 13.02
C LEU A 110 14.66 -17.49 12.18
N ASN A 111 14.20 -17.19 10.97
CA ASN A 111 14.80 -16.20 10.09
C ASN A 111 14.48 -14.76 10.53
N GLY A 112 13.51 -14.59 11.42
CA GLY A 112 13.09 -13.30 11.97
C GLY A 112 11.93 -12.66 11.22
N ASN A 113 11.23 -13.42 10.38
CA ASN A 113 10.00 -12.94 9.74
C ASN A 113 8.85 -12.97 10.74
N LEU A 114 8.01 -11.95 10.73
CA LEU A 114 6.81 -11.88 11.57
C LEU A 114 5.80 -12.91 11.08
N VAL A 115 5.39 -13.86 11.92
CA VAL A 115 4.46 -14.94 11.53
C VAL A 115 3.09 -14.82 12.17
N TYR A 116 2.99 -14.11 13.31
CA TYR A 116 1.73 -14.03 14.04
C TYR A 116 1.66 -12.77 14.91
N ILE A 117 0.47 -12.14 14.93
CA ILE A 117 0.09 -11.12 15.88
C ILE A 117 -1.21 -11.57 16.56
N ASN A 118 -1.20 -11.63 17.89
CA ASN A 118 -2.41 -11.76 18.68
C ASN A 118 -2.77 -10.42 19.32
N THR A 119 -4.04 -10.03 19.28
CA THR A 119 -4.54 -8.87 20.02
C THR A 119 -5.48 -9.37 21.12
N SER A 120 -5.07 -9.21 22.38
CA SER A 120 -5.97 -9.33 23.52
C SER A 120 -6.70 -8.02 23.76
N ARG A 121 -7.85 -8.07 24.45
CA ARG A 121 -8.63 -6.89 24.83
C ARG A 121 -9.22 -7.04 26.22
N VAL A 122 -9.03 -6.03 27.06
CA VAL A 122 -9.78 -5.88 28.31
C VAL A 122 -11.05 -5.08 28.04
N LYS A 123 -12.21 -5.67 28.35
CA LYS A 123 -13.53 -5.05 28.21
C LYS A 123 -13.82 -4.13 29.40
N ARG A 124 -14.85 -3.29 29.28
CA ARG A 124 -15.26 -2.35 30.35
C ARG A 124 -15.68 -3.02 31.65
N ASP A 125 -16.14 -4.27 31.59
CA ASP A 125 -16.47 -5.08 32.78
C ASP A 125 -15.24 -5.75 33.41
N GLY A 126 -14.03 -5.42 32.96
CA GLY A 126 -12.77 -5.97 33.44
C GLY A 126 -12.46 -7.38 32.91
N LYS A 127 -13.33 -7.97 32.08
CA LYS A 127 -13.06 -9.29 31.49
C LYS A 127 -12.06 -9.17 30.35
N GLU A 128 -11.14 -10.12 30.31
CA GLU A 128 -10.15 -10.24 29.25
C GLU A 128 -10.66 -11.16 28.14
N ASP A 129 -10.45 -10.72 26.91
CA ASP A 129 -10.58 -11.50 25.70
C ASP A 129 -9.17 -11.74 25.17
N ASP A 130 -8.66 -12.95 25.39
CA ASP A 130 -7.26 -13.28 25.09
C ASP A 130 -6.95 -13.22 23.58
N LYS A 131 -7.97 -13.30 22.72
CA LYS A 131 -7.84 -13.39 21.26
C LYS A 131 -8.94 -12.59 20.56
N ALA A 132 -9.00 -11.30 20.84
CA ALA A 132 -9.95 -10.38 20.23
C ALA A 132 -9.74 -10.23 18.70
N SER A 133 -8.50 -10.33 18.22
CA SER A 133 -8.19 -10.46 16.80
C SER A 133 -6.82 -11.12 16.57
N GLU A 134 -6.70 -11.79 15.43
CA GLU A 134 -5.48 -12.50 15.04
C GLU A 134 -5.02 -12.05 13.64
N GLN A 135 -3.71 -11.98 13.44
CA GLN A 135 -3.09 -11.83 12.11
C GLN A 135 -2.03 -12.91 11.93
N LYS A 136 -2.05 -13.62 10.80
CA LYS A 136 -1.11 -14.72 10.49
C LYS A 136 -0.41 -14.43 9.17
N TYR A 137 0.88 -14.72 9.10
CA TYR A 137 1.70 -14.46 7.92
C TYR A 137 2.46 -15.72 7.50
N LYS A 138 2.59 -15.90 6.19
CA LYS A 138 3.38 -16.98 5.58
C LYS A 138 4.45 -16.37 4.69
N TRP A 139 5.63 -16.96 4.72
CA TRP A 139 6.81 -16.52 3.99
C TRP A 139 7.34 -17.66 3.14
N ASP A 140 7.97 -17.34 2.01
CA ASP A 140 8.71 -18.32 1.23
C ASP A 140 10.15 -18.49 1.74
N GLU A 141 10.90 -19.39 1.10
CA GLU A 141 12.28 -19.70 1.44
C GLU A 141 13.24 -18.50 1.28
N GLU A 142 12.84 -17.51 0.48
CA GLU A 142 13.60 -16.27 0.22
C GLU A 142 13.15 -15.12 1.15
N ASN A 143 12.33 -15.40 2.16
CA ASN A 143 11.77 -14.44 3.12
C ASN A 143 10.87 -13.37 2.47
N ARG A 144 10.13 -13.72 1.42
CA ARG A 144 9.08 -12.89 0.82
C ARG A 144 7.70 -13.31 1.36
N LEU A 145 6.85 -12.33 1.65
CA LEU A 145 5.53 -12.58 2.22
C LEU A 145 4.62 -13.24 1.16
N LEU A 146 4.24 -14.50 1.36
CA LEU A 146 3.35 -15.26 0.49
C LEU A 146 1.87 -15.01 0.82
N ALA A 147 1.52 -14.90 2.10
CA ALA A 147 0.15 -14.69 2.52
C ALA A 147 0.05 -13.92 3.83
N ALA A 148 -1.03 -13.14 3.96
CA ALA A 148 -1.47 -12.50 5.19
C ALA A 148 -2.94 -12.86 5.42
N ASP A 149 -3.27 -13.42 6.58
CA ASP A 149 -4.63 -13.64 7.07
C ASP A 149 -4.89 -12.65 8.20
N GLU A 150 -5.81 -11.73 7.97
CA GLU A 150 -6.25 -10.73 8.94
C GLU A 150 -7.67 -11.08 9.39
N ASN A 151 -7.78 -11.78 10.52
CA ASN A 151 -9.05 -12.18 11.12
C ASN A 151 -10.01 -12.87 10.12
N GLY A 152 -9.49 -13.77 9.28
CA GLY A 152 -10.24 -14.50 8.25
C GLY A 152 -10.26 -13.81 6.89
N PHE A 153 -9.69 -12.62 6.72
CA PHE A 153 -9.49 -12.04 5.40
C PHE A 153 -8.08 -12.35 4.89
N VAL A 154 -7.98 -13.16 3.86
CA VAL A 154 -6.70 -13.65 3.34
C VAL A 154 -6.28 -12.85 2.11
N SER A 155 -5.04 -12.39 2.09
CA SER A 155 -4.34 -11.86 0.92
C SER A 155 -3.16 -12.77 0.56
N ASN A 156 -3.04 -13.16 -0.70
CA ASN A 156 -1.90 -13.94 -1.22
C ASN A 156 -1.08 -13.08 -2.19
N TYR A 157 0.22 -13.34 -2.27
CA TYR A 157 1.16 -12.57 -3.08
C TYR A 157 2.09 -13.50 -3.87
N TRP A 158 2.37 -13.11 -5.12
CA TRP A 158 3.33 -13.79 -6.00
C TRP A 158 4.36 -12.80 -6.49
N TYR A 159 5.58 -13.28 -6.65
CA TYR A 159 6.73 -12.50 -7.06
C TYR A 159 7.34 -13.09 -8.32
N ASP A 160 7.95 -12.26 -9.15
CA ASP A 160 8.83 -12.75 -10.21
C ASP A 160 10.21 -13.14 -9.65
N ALA A 161 11.11 -13.55 -10.54
CA ALA A 161 12.46 -13.99 -10.19
C ALA A 161 13.33 -12.85 -9.60
N ASP A 162 12.98 -11.59 -9.88
CA ASP A 162 13.69 -10.42 -9.33
C ASP A 162 13.13 -10.00 -7.96
N GLY A 163 12.06 -10.67 -7.48
CA GLY A 163 11.41 -10.40 -6.21
C GLY A 163 10.36 -9.29 -6.28
N GLU A 164 9.97 -8.83 -7.47
CA GLU A 164 8.92 -7.84 -7.65
C GLU A 164 7.54 -8.51 -7.59
N ARG A 165 6.61 -7.91 -6.86
CA ARG A 165 5.27 -8.50 -6.70
C ARG A 165 4.49 -8.38 -8.01
N THR A 166 4.15 -9.51 -8.63
CA THR A 166 3.40 -9.59 -9.89
C THR A 166 1.91 -9.81 -9.68
N VAL A 167 1.51 -10.54 -8.64
CA VAL A 167 0.08 -10.83 -8.38
C VAL A 167 -0.24 -10.61 -6.91
N LYS A 168 -1.43 -10.07 -6.64
CA LYS A 168 -2.10 -10.14 -5.35
C LYS A 168 -3.49 -10.71 -5.56
N THR A 169 -3.87 -11.73 -4.79
CA THR A 169 -5.28 -12.14 -4.67
C THR A 169 -5.74 -11.93 -3.24
N SER A 170 -7.04 -11.77 -3.05
CA SER A 170 -7.61 -11.62 -1.72
C SER A 170 -9.06 -12.07 -1.64
N GLY A 171 -9.48 -12.47 -0.46
CA GLY A 171 -10.88 -12.73 -0.15
C GLY A 171 -11.09 -13.29 1.24
N GLU A 172 -12.30 -13.74 1.49
CA GLU A 172 -12.72 -14.24 2.80
C GLU A 172 -12.34 -15.72 2.95
N ASN A 173 -12.02 -16.09 4.18
CA ASN A 173 -11.71 -17.43 4.61
C ASN A 173 -12.83 -17.93 5.51
N GLU A 174 -13.43 -19.05 5.13
CA GLU A 174 -14.36 -19.80 5.96
C GLU A 174 -13.58 -20.91 6.67
N ALA A 175 -13.51 -20.88 8.00
CA ALA A 175 -12.84 -21.89 8.80
C ALA A 175 -13.84 -22.59 9.73
N ILE A 176 -13.74 -23.91 9.81
CA ILE A 176 -14.54 -24.78 10.68
C ILE A 176 -13.64 -25.24 11.82
N TYR A 177 -14.13 -25.10 13.05
CA TYR A 177 -13.46 -25.59 14.26
C TYR A 177 -14.37 -26.59 14.97
N VAL A 178 -13.80 -27.73 15.38
CA VAL A 178 -14.48 -28.74 16.21
C VAL A 178 -13.69 -28.82 17.52
N ASN A 179 -14.36 -28.67 18.66
CA ASN A 179 -13.72 -28.64 19.98
C ASN A 179 -12.58 -27.61 20.12
N SER A 180 -12.71 -26.45 19.49
CA SER A 180 -11.68 -25.38 19.42
C SER A 180 -10.43 -25.75 18.60
N GLU A 181 -10.46 -26.86 17.86
CA GLU A 181 -9.39 -27.28 16.95
C GLU A 181 -9.80 -27.08 15.49
N PHE A 182 -8.89 -26.53 14.69
CA PHE A 182 -9.14 -26.27 13.27
C PHE A 182 -9.40 -27.60 12.54
N SER A 183 -10.56 -27.70 11.88
CA SER A 183 -11.08 -28.94 11.30
C SER A 183 -11.33 -28.86 9.79
N GLY A 184 -11.07 -27.71 9.17
CA GLY A 184 -11.19 -27.50 7.73
C GLY A 184 -11.59 -26.08 7.38
N GLY A 185 -11.54 -25.73 6.09
CA GLY A 185 -11.96 -24.42 5.63
C GLY A 185 -11.87 -24.25 4.12
N ASN A 186 -12.45 -23.15 3.62
CA ASN A 186 -12.40 -22.75 2.23
C ASN A 186 -11.97 -21.28 2.15
N THR A 187 -10.94 -20.98 1.36
CA THR A 187 -10.49 -19.62 1.10
C THR A 187 -10.88 -19.20 -0.31
N GLY A 188 -11.91 -18.36 -0.43
CA GLY A 188 -12.37 -17.85 -1.72
C GLY A 188 -11.59 -16.61 -2.14
N THR A 189 -10.71 -16.71 -3.14
CA THR A 189 -9.95 -15.55 -3.66
C THR A 189 -10.60 -14.92 -4.89
N ALA A 190 -11.76 -14.29 -4.71
CA ALA A 190 -12.51 -13.69 -5.82
C ALA A 190 -11.85 -12.43 -6.40
N ARG A 191 -11.08 -11.69 -5.60
CA ARG A 191 -10.46 -10.42 -6.01
C ARG A 191 -9.00 -10.63 -6.34
N PHE A 192 -8.55 -10.12 -7.49
CA PHE A 192 -7.14 -10.12 -7.86
C PHE A 192 -6.67 -8.75 -8.38
N SER A 193 -5.37 -8.53 -8.27
CA SER A 193 -4.62 -7.46 -8.91
C SER A 193 -3.36 -8.06 -9.54
N LEU A 194 -3.15 -7.77 -10.82
CA LEU A 194 -1.99 -8.17 -11.60
C LEU A 194 -1.15 -6.92 -11.92
N TYR A 195 0.07 -6.89 -11.41
CA TYR A 195 1.06 -5.84 -11.64
C TYR A 195 1.85 -6.20 -12.89
N VAL A 196 1.36 -5.75 -14.05
CA VAL A 196 1.98 -6.04 -15.35
C VAL A 196 3.29 -5.25 -15.51
N SER A 197 3.31 -4.03 -15.00
CA SER A 197 4.49 -3.16 -14.93
C SER A 197 4.25 -2.06 -13.89
N PRO A 198 5.27 -1.26 -13.53
CA PRO A 198 5.09 -0.08 -12.67
C PRO A 198 4.05 0.93 -13.20
N TYR A 199 3.73 0.85 -14.50
CA TYR A 199 2.80 1.73 -15.21
C TYR A 199 1.39 1.16 -15.35
N LEU A 200 1.17 -0.13 -15.10
CA LEU A 200 -0.12 -0.78 -15.38
C LEU A 200 -0.43 -1.86 -14.36
N VAL A 201 -1.55 -1.68 -13.67
CA VAL A 201 -2.15 -2.69 -12.79
C VAL A 201 -3.50 -3.08 -13.35
N ALA A 202 -3.72 -4.37 -13.60
CA ALA A 202 -5.01 -4.93 -13.98
C ALA A 202 -5.67 -5.60 -12.77
N GLY A 203 -6.98 -5.76 -12.79
CA GLY A 203 -7.74 -6.36 -11.70
C GLY A 203 -9.01 -7.03 -12.18
N GLN A 204 -9.79 -7.48 -11.20
CA GLN A 204 -11.02 -8.24 -11.43
C GLN A 204 -11.98 -7.54 -12.40
N GLY A 205 -12.57 -8.32 -13.30
CA GLY A 205 -13.56 -7.83 -14.26
C GLY A 205 -12.99 -6.92 -15.33
N GLY A 206 -11.70 -7.04 -15.65
CA GLY A 206 -11.06 -6.25 -16.71
C GLY A 206 -10.61 -4.85 -16.28
N LYS A 207 -10.88 -4.42 -15.04
CA LYS A 207 -10.49 -3.08 -14.58
C LYS A 207 -8.98 -2.92 -14.60
N TYR A 208 -8.48 -1.75 -14.97
CA TYR A 208 -7.06 -1.44 -14.89
C TYR A 208 -6.82 0.00 -14.43
N THR A 209 -5.62 0.22 -13.91
CA THR A 209 -5.09 1.56 -13.61
C THR A 209 -3.77 1.74 -14.36
N LYS A 210 -3.68 2.78 -15.18
CA LYS A 210 -2.44 3.21 -15.81
C LYS A 210 -1.83 4.36 -15.02
N HIS A 211 -0.62 4.20 -14.53
CA HIS A 211 0.13 5.23 -13.82
C HIS A 211 1.05 5.99 -14.76
N ILE A 212 1.09 7.31 -14.62
CA ILE A 212 1.98 8.21 -15.37
C ILE A 212 2.94 8.86 -14.38
N TYR A 213 4.22 8.82 -14.70
CA TYR A 213 5.30 9.30 -13.85
C TYR A 213 6.09 10.40 -14.54
N VAL A 214 6.69 11.28 -13.73
CA VAL A 214 7.82 12.14 -14.09
C VAL A 214 8.99 11.71 -13.22
N GLY A 215 10.01 11.08 -13.81
CA GLY A 215 11.04 10.38 -13.05
C GLY A 215 10.43 9.27 -12.19
N SER A 216 10.73 9.26 -10.89
CA SER A 216 10.15 8.34 -9.91
C SER A 216 8.82 8.83 -9.31
N GLN A 217 8.39 10.06 -9.60
CA GLN A 217 7.18 10.64 -9.01
C GLN A 217 5.96 10.33 -9.88
N ARG A 218 4.96 9.64 -9.31
CA ARG A 218 3.67 9.43 -9.95
C ARG A 218 2.89 10.74 -9.95
N ILE A 219 2.51 11.22 -11.14
CA ILE A 219 1.77 12.49 -11.28
C ILE A 219 0.28 12.28 -11.59
N VAL A 220 -0.08 11.20 -12.29
CA VAL A 220 -1.47 10.92 -12.69
C VAL A 220 -1.72 9.42 -12.70
N SER A 221 -2.95 9.01 -12.42
CA SER A 221 -3.44 7.65 -12.64
C SER A 221 -4.74 7.67 -13.42
N LYS A 222 -4.83 6.91 -14.51
CA LYS A 222 -6.06 6.75 -15.31
C LYS A 222 -6.68 5.39 -15.00
N LEU A 223 -7.93 5.40 -14.57
CA LEU A 223 -8.75 4.19 -14.41
C LEU A 223 -9.40 3.84 -15.75
N GLY A 224 -9.56 2.54 -16.02
CA GLY A 224 -10.27 2.06 -17.20
C GLY A 224 -10.71 0.61 -17.06
N ASP A 225 -11.38 0.12 -18.11
CA ASP A 225 -11.80 -1.27 -18.25
C ASP A 225 -11.18 -1.85 -19.53
N LEU A 226 -10.60 -3.04 -19.45
CA LEU A 226 -10.03 -3.77 -20.59
C LEU A 226 -11.08 -4.01 -21.67
N ALA A 227 -12.37 -4.15 -21.32
CA ALA A 227 -13.46 -4.22 -22.29
C ALA A 227 -13.63 -2.90 -23.08
N SER A 228 -13.30 -1.76 -22.48
CA SER A 228 -13.27 -0.44 -23.13
C SER A 228 -11.95 -0.14 -23.86
N TYR A 229 -10.98 -1.04 -23.81
CA TYR A 229 -9.63 -0.81 -24.34
C TYR A 229 -9.59 -0.83 -25.89
N GLY A 230 -10.66 -1.29 -26.54
CA GLY A 230 -10.71 -1.38 -28.00
C GLY A 230 -9.70 -2.39 -28.57
N ALA A 231 -9.73 -2.59 -29.89
CA ALA A 231 -8.85 -3.56 -30.56
C ALA A 231 -7.38 -3.09 -30.63
N ASP A 232 -6.48 -3.94 -30.11
CA ASP A 232 -5.01 -3.91 -30.20
C ASP A 232 -4.26 -2.85 -29.34
N PRO A 233 -3.54 -3.27 -28.28
CA PRO A 233 -2.75 -2.37 -27.41
C PRO A 233 -1.50 -1.74 -28.07
N ARG A 234 -1.21 -2.04 -29.35
CA ARG A 234 -0.17 -1.34 -30.13
C ARG A 234 -0.67 -0.12 -30.90
N ARG A 235 -1.99 0.11 -30.95
CA ARG A 235 -2.52 1.34 -31.55
C ARG A 235 -2.39 2.48 -30.55
N ILE A 236 -1.49 3.42 -30.80
CA ILE A 236 -1.52 4.74 -30.18
C ILE A 236 -2.76 5.45 -30.76
N PRO A 237 -3.83 5.69 -29.98
CA PRO A 237 -4.91 6.57 -30.43
C PRO A 237 -4.30 7.97 -30.45
N TYR A 238 -4.29 8.60 -31.64
CA TYR A 238 -3.89 9.99 -31.76
C TYR A 238 -4.73 10.83 -30.78
N ALA A 239 -4.07 11.42 -29.78
CA ALA A 239 -4.69 12.41 -28.93
C ALA A 239 -4.90 13.69 -29.77
N GLY A 240 -6.15 14.08 -30.00
CA GLY A 240 -6.46 15.38 -30.60
C GLY A 240 -7.61 15.35 -31.60
N ASN A 241 -8.81 15.39 -31.06
CA ASN A 241 -10.05 15.94 -31.63
C ASN A 241 -11.00 15.73 -30.45
N GLU A 242 -11.03 16.59 -29.44
CA GLU A 242 -11.70 17.89 -29.55
C GLU A 242 -10.99 18.93 -28.68
N ALA A 243 -10.39 19.92 -29.32
CA ALA A 243 -10.16 21.23 -28.74
C ALA A 243 -10.65 22.23 -29.78
N ASP A 244 -11.69 22.95 -29.42
CA ASP A 244 -12.36 23.93 -30.24
C ASP A 244 -11.35 25.00 -30.71
N GLY A 245 -11.29 25.24 -32.03
CA GLY A 245 -10.66 26.45 -32.58
C GLY A 245 -9.23 26.40 -33.13
N LEU A 246 -8.50 25.28 -33.17
CA LEU A 246 -7.19 25.26 -33.87
C LEU A 246 -6.98 24.00 -34.72
N THR A 247 -7.27 24.10 -36.03
CA THR A 247 -6.96 23.06 -37.01
C THR A 247 -5.49 23.14 -37.41
N VAL A 248 -4.65 22.30 -36.80
CA VAL A 248 -3.26 22.10 -37.25
C VAL A 248 -3.24 20.95 -38.26
N ASP A 249 -3.06 21.28 -39.54
CA ASP A 249 -2.91 20.27 -40.60
C ASP A 249 -1.49 19.67 -40.59
N TYR A 250 -1.33 18.58 -39.84
CA TYR A 250 -0.08 17.83 -39.73
C TYR A 250 0.37 17.18 -41.06
N LYS A 251 -0.54 16.94 -42.02
CA LYS A 251 -0.17 16.34 -43.31
C LYS A 251 0.70 17.28 -44.15
N LYS A 252 0.46 18.58 -44.07
CA LYS A 252 1.25 19.60 -44.77
C LYS A 252 2.67 19.73 -44.19
N ASN A 253 2.82 19.57 -42.86
CA ASN A 253 4.10 19.67 -42.18
C ASN A 253 5.01 18.43 -42.39
N MET A 254 4.46 17.22 -42.43
CA MET A 254 5.27 16.02 -42.72
C MET A 254 5.70 15.91 -44.19
N ALA A 255 4.89 16.38 -45.15
CA ALA A 255 5.28 16.38 -46.56
C ALA A 255 6.49 17.29 -46.86
N SER A 256 6.61 18.38 -46.08
CA SER A 256 7.71 19.35 -46.20
C SER A 256 9.04 18.81 -45.64
N SER A 257 8.97 17.98 -44.59
CA SER A 257 10.13 17.32 -43.98
C SER A 257 10.66 16.13 -44.79
N CYS A 258 9.77 15.42 -45.51
CA CYS A 258 10.15 14.23 -46.28
C CYS A 258 10.76 14.54 -47.67
N ARG A 259 10.96 15.82 -48.02
CA ARG A 259 11.61 16.25 -49.28
C ARG A 259 13.10 16.53 -49.18
N LEU A 260 13.74 16.26 -48.04
CA LEU A 260 15.18 16.53 -47.84
C LEU A 260 16.09 15.29 -47.71
N SER A 261 15.59 14.07 -47.94
CA SER A 261 16.40 12.83 -47.80
C SER A 261 16.52 11.96 -49.06
N ARG A 262 16.05 12.43 -50.23
CA ARG A 262 16.32 11.78 -51.53
C ARG A 262 17.39 12.51 -52.33
N LYS A 263 18.62 12.53 -51.83
CA LYS A 263 19.84 12.63 -52.65
C LYS A 263 20.92 11.84 -51.92
N ILE A 264 21.62 10.97 -52.64
CA ILE A 264 22.68 10.05 -52.19
C ILE A 264 22.16 8.69 -51.73
N ILE A 265 21.79 7.81 -52.67
CA ILE A 265 22.21 6.39 -52.70
C ILE A 265 22.35 5.98 -54.18
N VAL A 266 23.56 5.56 -54.57
CA VAL A 266 23.91 5.00 -55.89
C VAL A 266 23.62 3.49 -55.88
N PRO A 267 23.00 2.88 -56.92
CA PRO A 267 22.68 1.46 -56.91
C PRO A 267 23.83 0.59 -57.46
N LEU A 268 24.18 -0.49 -56.74
CA LEU A 268 24.92 -1.64 -57.27
C LEU A 268 23.93 -2.64 -57.87
N THR A 269 24.14 -3.03 -59.14
CA THR A 269 23.36 -4.04 -59.85
C THR A 269 24.07 -5.40 -59.83
N SER A 270 23.38 -6.45 -59.39
CA SER A 270 23.79 -7.85 -59.57
C SER A 270 23.00 -8.49 -60.70
N HIS A 271 23.69 -8.98 -61.75
CA HIS A 271 23.12 -9.82 -62.79
C HIS A 271 23.41 -11.29 -62.47
N THR A 272 22.38 -12.14 -62.47
CA THR A 272 22.53 -13.60 -62.43
C THR A 272 21.86 -14.18 -63.67
N THR A 273 22.65 -14.78 -64.55
CA THR A 273 22.18 -15.51 -65.74
C THR A 273 22.13 -17.01 -65.44
N VAL A 274 20.97 -17.62 -65.65
CA VAL A 274 20.77 -19.07 -65.59
C VAL A 274 21.13 -19.68 -66.95
N ARG A 275 22.00 -20.69 -66.97
CA ARG A 275 22.16 -21.62 -68.11
C ARG A 275 21.86 -23.05 -67.65
N THR A 276 20.89 -23.65 -68.33
CA THR A 276 20.57 -25.08 -68.34
C THR A 276 21.60 -25.85 -69.17
N MET A 277 21.90 -27.10 -68.77
CA MET A 277 22.33 -28.16 -69.69
C MET A 277 21.85 -29.53 -69.19
N THR A 278 21.41 -30.33 -70.16
CA THR A 278 20.72 -31.62 -70.07
C THR A 278 21.69 -32.76 -70.41
N THR A 279 21.56 -33.89 -69.71
CA THR A 279 21.99 -35.29 -69.98
C THR A 279 23.16 -35.61 -70.94
N MET A 280 24.10 -36.43 -70.46
CA MET A 280 24.27 -37.85 -70.81
C MET A 280 24.82 -38.61 -69.61
#